data_AF-A0A371DK00-F1
#
_entry.id   AF-A0A371DK00-F1
#
_cell.length_a   1.000
_cell.length_b   1.000
_cell.length_c   1.000
_cell.angle_alpha   90.00
_cell.angle_beta   90.00
_cell.angle_gamma   90.00
#
_symmetry.space_group_name_H-M   'P 1'
#
loop_
_entity.id
_entity.type
_entity.pdbx_description
1 polymer ?
#
loop_
_entity_poly.entity_id
_entity_poly.type
_entity_poly.pdbx_seq_one_letter_code
_entity_poly.pdbx_strand_id
1 'polypeptide(L)'
;MSLLLLPIVEVYRLILQPVAPFTWFGVQLSTLDVVAAVRLCVALRQIREKLGQDHLIKLKTVHANEKEKAVAIPEVEERSFVRDAAAALLVVYGGEAVMAPALAIPPSFMYSGVVPAFYTAVQATVDKLPWVPAPSLELEAPLALFDGFSRAYLLCNLIPPMVLKHTSPDISSNPWTLLLTSLLTANGGFFFTNMFSFFQPYPLSLTTPTEFLPYGWTTTDLWCAPLITGLYAFLTHAQPFWADAHSVALGWLGTSSGAEKIAAVDPETARAVCAVVLATLFSTRAAKNFGPAAAKPKTKIQ
;
A
#
# COMPACT_ATOMS: atom_id res chain seq x y z
N MET A 1 -15.93 17.33 -18.41
CA MET A 1 -15.10 16.22 -17.87
C MET A 1 -15.61 15.62 -16.55
N SER A 2 -16.64 16.17 -15.87
CA SER A 2 -17.01 15.69 -14.51
C SER A 2 -18.00 14.52 -14.43
N LEU A 3 -18.82 14.22 -15.45
CA LEU A 3 -19.87 13.17 -15.34
C LEU A 3 -19.33 11.75 -15.14
N LEU A 4 -18.16 11.42 -15.71
CA LEU A 4 -17.56 10.08 -15.59
C LEU A 4 -16.86 9.86 -14.24
N LEU A 5 -16.37 10.92 -13.62
CA LEU A 5 -15.65 10.86 -12.34
C LEU A 5 -16.55 11.14 -11.13
N LEU A 6 -17.70 11.80 -11.36
CA LEU A 6 -18.67 12.12 -10.31
C LEU A 6 -19.07 10.91 -9.45
N PRO A 7 -19.33 9.71 -10.01
CA PRO A 7 -19.65 8.54 -9.18
C PRO A 7 -18.52 8.17 -8.22
N ILE A 8 -17.27 8.28 -8.67
CA ILE A 8 -16.08 7.94 -7.87
C ILE A 8 -15.88 8.99 -6.77
N VAL A 9 -16.05 10.26 -7.10
CA VAL A 9 -16.01 11.36 -6.11
C VAL A 9 -17.07 11.15 -5.04
N GLU A 10 -18.30 10.81 -5.42
CA GLU A 10 -19.39 10.61 -4.47
C GLU A 10 -19.17 9.36 -3.60
N VAL A 11 -18.64 8.28 -4.19
CA VAL A 11 -18.20 7.11 -3.42
C VAL A 11 -17.17 7.51 -2.37
N TYR A 12 -16.17 8.34 -2.72
CA TYR A 12 -15.22 8.84 -1.73
C TYR A 12 -15.88 9.65 -0.63
N ARG A 13 -16.81 10.55 -0.97
CA ARG A 13 -17.52 11.34 0.04
C ARG A 13 -18.32 10.46 0.99
N LEU A 14 -18.91 9.38 0.52
CA LEU A 14 -19.65 8.42 1.35
C LEU A 14 -18.70 7.57 2.22
N ILE A 15 -17.66 6.97 1.65
CA ILE A 15 -16.78 6.04 2.40
C ILE A 15 -15.87 6.76 3.40
N LEU A 16 -15.59 8.05 3.18
CA LEU A 16 -14.79 8.87 4.09
C LEU A 16 -15.61 9.48 5.24
N GLN A 17 -16.94 9.35 5.22
CA GLN A 17 -17.76 9.79 6.35
C GLN A 17 -17.46 8.94 7.60
N PRO A 18 -17.36 9.57 8.78
CA PRO A 18 -17.22 8.86 10.05
C PRO A 18 -18.38 7.88 10.28
N VAL A 19 -18.08 6.68 10.77
CA VAL A 19 -19.11 5.65 11.01
C VAL A 19 -19.68 5.78 12.43
N ALA A 20 -21.01 5.68 12.55
CA ALA A 20 -21.77 5.98 13.77
C ALA A 20 -21.22 5.32 15.06
N PRO A 21 -20.88 4.01 15.11
CA PRO A 21 -20.38 3.39 16.34
C PRO A 21 -19.11 4.02 16.88
N PHE A 22 -18.23 4.55 16.01
CA PHE A 22 -16.99 5.21 16.42
C PHE A 22 -17.24 6.65 16.85
N THR A 23 -18.15 7.36 16.16
CA THR A 23 -18.49 8.74 16.51
C THR A 23 -19.11 8.87 17.91
N TRP A 24 -19.82 7.84 18.39
CA TRP A 24 -20.36 7.80 19.75
C TRP A 24 -19.28 7.87 20.83
N PHE A 25 -18.07 7.41 20.53
CA PHE A 25 -16.91 7.45 21.41
C PHE A 25 -15.93 8.58 21.05
N GLY A 26 -16.35 9.55 20.22
CA GLY A 26 -15.49 10.66 19.78
C GLY A 26 -14.41 10.28 18.78
N VAL A 27 -14.47 9.07 18.20
CA VAL A 27 -13.50 8.56 17.24
C VAL A 27 -13.99 8.79 15.81
N GLN A 28 -13.17 9.40 14.97
CA GLN A 28 -13.51 9.75 13.58
C GLN A 28 -12.98 8.71 12.58
N LEU A 29 -13.23 7.41 12.82
CA LEU A 29 -12.89 6.37 11.85
C LEU A 29 -13.93 6.33 10.73
N SER A 30 -13.45 6.37 9.50
CA SER A 30 -14.28 6.29 8.30
C SER A 30 -14.57 4.84 7.90
N THR A 31 -15.55 4.65 7.00
CA THR A 31 -15.83 3.33 6.42
C THR A 31 -14.61 2.79 5.68
N LEU A 32 -13.87 3.67 5.00
CA LEU A 32 -12.63 3.32 4.32
C LEU A 32 -11.59 2.75 5.29
N ASP A 33 -11.40 3.39 6.46
CA ASP A 33 -10.43 2.94 7.46
C ASP A 33 -10.77 1.55 8.00
N VAL A 34 -12.05 1.31 8.27
CA VAL A 34 -12.53 0.01 8.79
C VAL A 34 -12.30 -1.10 7.79
N VAL A 35 -12.75 -0.91 6.54
CA VAL A 35 -12.62 -1.93 5.50
C VAL A 35 -11.15 -2.13 5.13
N ALA A 36 -10.34 -1.07 5.08
CA ALA A 36 -8.91 -1.15 4.82
C ALA A 36 -8.17 -1.90 5.93
N ALA A 37 -8.51 -1.66 7.20
CA ALA A 37 -7.91 -2.37 8.32
C ALA A 37 -8.24 -3.87 8.29
N VAL A 38 -9.51 -4.22 8.08
CA VAL A 38 -9.95 -5.62 7.98
C VAL A 38 -9.29 -6.31 6.79
N ARG A 39 -9.31 -5.68 5.61
CA ARG A 39 -8.67 -6.19 4.39
C ARG A 39 -7.18 -6.43 4.60
N LEU A 40 -6.46 -5.47 5.19
CA LEU A 40 -5.04 -5.63 5.45
C LEU A 40 -4.79 -6.82 6.38
N CYS A 41 -5.44 -6.88 7.55
CA CYS A 41 -5.22 -7.94 8.52
C CYS A 41 -5.54 -9.33 7.93
N VAL A 42 -6.61 -9.44 7.13
CA VAL A 42 -6.95 -10.65 6.38
C VAL A 42 -5.86 -11.02 5.38
N ALA A 43 -5.36 -10.05 4.62
CA ALA A 43 -4.28 -10.28 3.66
C ALA A 43 -2.97 -10.75 4.34
N LEU A 44 -2.62 -10.16 5.48
CA LEU A 44 -1.45 -10.57 6.25
C LEU A 44 -1.60 -12.01 6.76
N ARG A 45 -2.80 -12.38 7.22
CA ARG A 45 -3.12 -13.76 7.59
C ARG A 45 -3.01 -14.72 6.40
N GLN A 46 -3.52 -14.36 5.23
CA GLN A 46 -3.39 -15.16 4.01
C GLN A 46 -1.92 -15.38 3.61
N ILE A 47 -1.10 -14.32 3.64
CA ILE A 47 0.33 -14.38 3.33
C ILE A 47 1.05 -15.32 4.32
N ARG A 48 0.78 -15.14 5.62
CA ARG A 48 1.33 -15.98 6.68
C ARG A 48 0.97 -17.45 6.49
N GLU A 49 -0.31 -17.76 6.30
CA GLU A 49 -0.77 -19.15 6.16
C GLU A 49 -0.15 -19.81 4.92
N LYS A 50 -0.06 -19.08 3.81
CA LYS A 50 0.60 -19.55 2.60
C LYS A 50 2.09 -19.87 2.83
N LEU A 51 2.84 -18.93 3.41
CA LEU A 51 4.27 -19.12 3.69
C LEU A 51 4.51 -20.26 4.69
N GLY A 52 3.60 -20.42 5.67
CA GLY A 52 3.62 -21.55 6.59
C GLY A 52 3.45 -22.89 5.87
N GLN A 53 2.47 -23.00 4.99
CA GLN A 53 2.25 -24.22 4.19
C GLN A 53 3.43 -24.52 3.26
N ASP A 54 3.97 -23.51 2.57
CA ASP A 54 5.13 -23.64 1.69
C ASP A 54 6.36 -24.14 2.47
N HIS A 55 6.58 -23.64 3.69
CA HIS A 55 7.66 -24.09 4.57
C HIS A 55 7.48 -25.54 5.05
N LEU A 56 6.25 -25.93 5.41
CA LEU A 56 5.95 -27.31 5.82
C LEU A 56 6.14 -28.31 4.67
N ILE A 57 5.75 -27.94 3.45
CA ILE A 57 6.01 -28.74 2.25
C ILE A 57 7.52 -28.89 2.04
N LYS A 58 8.27 -27.78 2.12
CA LYS A 58 9.73 -27.78 1.97
C LYS A 58 10.41 -28.69 3.00
N LEU A 59 10.02 -28.61 4.27
CA LEU A 59 10.51 -29.49 5.35
C LEU A 59 10.27 -30.97 5.02
N LYS A 60 9.04 -31.33 4.61
CA LYS A 60 8.71 -32.71 4.22
C LYS A 60 9.55 -33.20 3.04
N THR A 61 9.74 -32.37 2.02
CA THR A 61 10.53 -32.75 0.83
C THR A 61 12.01 -32.96 1.14
N VAL A 62 12.62 -32.12 1.98
CA VAL A 62 14.04 -32.25 2.34
C VAL A 62 14.26 -33.41 3.30
N HIS A 63 13.34 -33.66 4.24
CA HIS A 63 13.41 -34.85 5.10
C HIS A 63 13.23 -36.17 4.31
N ALA A 64 12.47 -36.16 3.21
CA ALA A 64 12.33 -37.33 2.34
C ALA A 64 13.61 -37.62 1.53
N ASN A 65 14.42 -36.60 1.23
CA ASN A 65 15.68 -36.74 0.51
C ASN A 65 16.86 -36.84 1.50
N GLU A 66 17.04 -38.01 2.13
CA GLU A 66 18.10 -38.26 3.14
C GLU A 66 19.54 -37.94 2.68
N LYS A 67 19.77 -37.77 1.37
CA LYS A 67 21.07 -37.39 0.77
C LYS A 67 21.37 -35.88 0.78
N GLU A 68 20.38 -35.01 1.07
CA GLU A 68 20.52 -33.55 1.10
C GLU A 68 20.44 -32.95 2.52
N LYS A 69 20.87 -33.70 3.55
CA LYS A 69 20.95 -33.24 4.96
C LYS A 69 21.87 -32.02 5.20
N ALA A 70 22.43 -31.41 4.15
CA ALA A 70 23.32 -30.26 4.25
C ALA A 70 22.56 -28.93 4.49
N VAL A 71 21.26 -28.85 4.22
CA VAL A 71 20.49 -27.61 4.41
C VAL A 71 19.67 -27.70 5.69
N ALA A 72 20.17 -27.11 6.77
CA ALA A 72 19.42 -26.94 8.01
C ALA A 72 18.21 -26.01 7.74
N ILE A 73 17.01 -26.57 7.69
CA ILE A 73 15.77 -25.79 7.58
C ILE A 73 15.34 -25.41 9.00
N PRO A 74 15.05 -24.12 9.28
CA PRO A 74 14.57 -23.69 10.58
C PRO A 74 13.30 -24.42 11.02
N GLU A 75 13.23 -24.77 12.30
CA GLU A 75 12.03 -25.35 12.92
C GLU A 75 10.88 -24.32 12.97
N VAL A 76 9.66 -24.85 13.03
CA VAL A 76 8.45 -24.03 13.14
C VAL A 76 8.28 -23.57 14.58
N GLU A 77 8.15 -22.27 14.79
CA GLU A 77 7.95 -21.65 16.10
C GLU A 77 6.46 -21.43 16.40
N GLU A 78 6.07 -21.53 17.67
CA GLU A 78 4.75 -21.09 18.12
C GLU A 78 4.60 -19.58 17.90
N ARG A 79 3.50 -19.19 17.26
CA ARG A 79 3.35 -17.81 16.81
C ARG A 79 2.75 -16.92 17.89
N SER A 80 3.49 -15.87 18.27
CA SER A 80 3.01 -14.85 19.20
C SER A 80 2.06 -13.85 18.51
N PHE A 81 0.95 -13.53 19.18
CA PHE A 81 0.04 -12.45 18.78
C PHE A 81 0.77 -11.10 18.61
N VAL A 82 1.76 -10.83 19.48
CA VAL A 82 2.51 -9.57 19.43
C VAL A 82 3.27 -9.44 18.10
N ARG A 83 3.78 -10.55 17.55
CA ARG A 83 4.44 -10.56 16.23
C ARG A 83 3.45 -10.16 15.13
N ASP A 84 2.22 -10.63 15.20
CA ASP A 84 1.20 -10.36 14.19
C ASP A 84 0.65 -8.93 14.29
N ALA A 85 0.41 -8.44 15.51
CA ALA A 85 0.06 -7.04 15.74
C ALA A 85 1.20 -6.10 15.29
N ALA A 86 2.46 -6.42 15.63
CA ALA A 86 3.62 -5.65 15.19
C ALA A 86 3.80 -5.69 13.67
N ALA A 87 3.55 -6.82 13.01
CA ALA A 87 3.58 -6.91 11.55
C ALA A 87 2.53 -5.97 10.92
N ALA A 88 1.29 -5.99 11.42
CA ALA A 88 0.23 -5.11 10.93
C ALA A 88 0.59 -3.63 11.10
N LEU A 89 1.05 -3.24 12.30
CA LEU A 89 1.46 -1.86 12.58
C LEU A 89 2.68 -1.44 11.76
N LEU A 90 3.64 -2.34 11.54
CA LEU A 90 4.80 -2.08 10.70
C LEU A 90 4.39 -1.90 9.24
N VAL A 91 3.40 -2.64 8.73
CA VAL A 91 2.88 -2.41 7.36
C VAL A 91 2.23 -1.03 7.23
N VAL A 92 1.45 -0.60 8.22
CA VAL A 92 0.75 0.69 8.21
C VAL A 92 1.71 1.86 8.40
N TYR A 93 2.61 1.77 9.38
CA TYR A 93 3.41 2.89 9.86
C TYR A 93 4.90 2.80 9.56
N GLY A 94 5.40 1.68 9.03
CA GLY A 94 6.84 1.46 8.86
C GLY A 94 7.50 2.48 7.94
N GLY A 95 6.79 2.93 6.89
CA GLY A 95 7.28 4.00 6.03
C GLY A 95 7.24 5.37 6.71
N GLU A 96 6.17 5.68 7.45
CA GLU A 96 6.04 6.92 8.21
C GLU A 96 7.09 7.01 9.32
N ALA A 97 7.38 5.90 10.01
CA ALA A 97 8.37 5.83 11.08
C ALA A 97 9.79 6.19 10.61
N VAL A 98 10.08 6.08 9.31
CA VAL A 98 11.35 6.51 8.71
C VAL A 98 11.25 7.92 8.14
N MET A 99 10.20 8.20 7.36
CA MET A 99 10.09 9.46 6.64
C MET A 99 9.72 10.64 7.51
N ALA A 100 8.87 10.46 8.51
CA ALA A 100 8.45 11.55 9.39
C ALA A 100 9.66 12.12 10.16
N PRO A 101 10.51 11.32 10.85
CA PRO A 101 11.72 11.84 11.47
C PRO A 101 12.71 12.45 10.47
N ALA A 102 12.85 11.87 9.27
CA ALA A 102 13.72 12.42 8.22
C ALA A 102 13.25 13.81 7.73
N LEU A 103 11.95 14.08 7.79
CA LEU A 103 11.34 15.38 7.53
C LEU A 103 11.21 16.25 8.80
N ALA A 104 11.81 15.83 9.92
CA ALA A 104 11.70 16.50 11.22
C ALA A 104 10.26 16.73 11.69
N ILE A 105 9.33 15.85 11.31
CA ILE A 105 7.95 15.82 11.81
C ILE A 105 7.75 14.55 12.66
N PRO A 106 7.00 14.62 13.76
CA PRO A 106 6.68 13.43 14.54
C PRO A 106 5.63 12.56 13.82
N PRO A 107 5.77 11.22 13.86
CA PRO A 107 4.80 10.29 13.29
C PRO A 107 3.39 10.40 13.91
N SER A 108 2.37 10.17 13.09
CA SER A 108 0.95 10.27 13.45
C SER A 108 0.55 9.39 14.64
N PHE A 109 1.11 8.19 14.74
CA PHE A 109 0.85 7.25 15.83
C PHE A 109 1.42 7.71 17.18
N MET A 110 2.32 8.70 17.20
CA MET A 110 2.79 9.32 18.45
C MET A 110 1.79 10.35 19.00
N TYR A 111 0.96 10.94 18.14
CA TYR A 111 -0.09 11.87 18.54
C TYR A 111 -1.38 11.18 18.96
N SER A 112 -1.71 10.08 18.30
CA SER A 112 -2.97 9.36 18.53
C SER A 112 -2.76 7.85 18.52
N GLY A 113 -3.13 7.21 19.62
CA GLY A 113 -3.16 5.75 19.75
C GLY A 113 -4.41 5.09 19.15
N VAL A 114 -5.35 5.88 18.62
CA VAL A 114 -6.65 5.36 18.13
C VAL A 114 -6.48 4.38 16.97
N VAL A 115 -5.77 4.79 15.92
CA VAL A 115 -5.57 3.94 14.73
C VAL A 115 -4.67 2.73 15.06
N PRO A 116 -3.55 2.85 15.81
CA PRO A 116 -2.80 1.68 16.26
C PRO A 116 -3.62 0.69 17.09
N ALA A 117 -4.43 1.16 18.04
CA ALA A 117 -5.29 0.31 18.84
C ALA A 117 -6.36 -0.37 17.98
N PHE A 118 -6.94 0.36 17.02
CA PHE A 118 -7.92 -0.17 16.08
C PHE A 118 -7.34 -1.30 15.22
N TYR A 119 -6.17 -1.10 14.59
CA TYR A 119 -5.50 -2.15 13.81
C TYR A 119 -5.15 -3.36 14.68
N THR A 120 -4.71 -3.16 15.91
CA THR A 120 -4.41 -4.26 16.85
C THR A 120 -5.67 -5.06 17.21
N ALA A 121 -6.80 -4.38 17.44
CA ALA A 121 -8.08 -5.03 17.73
C ALA A 121 -8.64 -5.81 16.52
N VAL A 122 -8.52 -5.24 15.32
CA VAL A 122 -8.90 -5.91 14.07
C VAL A 122 -8.01 -7.13 13.83
N GLN A 123 -6.70 -7.01 14.03
CA GLN A 123 -5.75 -8.13 13.91
C GLN A 123 -6.13 -9.26 14.88
N ALA A 124 -6.39 -8.95 16.15
CA ALA A 124 -6.84 -9.94 17.14
C ALA A 124 -8.15 -10.64 16.75
N THR A 125 -9.07 -9.89 16.12
CA THR A 125 -10.34 -10.45 15.63
C THR A 125 -10.11 -11.37 14.44
N VAL A 126 -9.29 -10.94 13.48
CA VAL A 126 -8.95 -11.73 12.29
C VAL A 126 -8.21 -13.01 12.67
N ASP A 127 -7.31 -12.98 13.64
CA ASP A 127 -6.59 -14.19 14.10
C ASP A 127 -7.52 -15.22 14.76
N LYS A 128 -8.64 -14.78 15.35
CA LYS A 128 -9.65 -15.67 15.94
C LYS A 128 -10.63 -16.26 14.94
N LEU A 129 -10.62 -15.83 13.67
CA LEU A 129 -11.50 -16.43 12.65
C LEU A 129 -11.13 -17.90 12.44
N PRO A 130 -12.12 -18.81 12.31
CA PRO A 130 -11.85 -20.23 12.13
C PRO A 130 -11.16 -20.53 10.80
N TRP A 131 -11.45 -19.73 9.77
CA TRP A 131 -10.93 -19.90 8.43
C TRP A 131 -10.92 -18.57 7.68
N VAL A 132 -9.94 -18.40 6.79
CA VAL A 132 -9.86 -17.28 5.85
C VAL A 132 -9.76 -17.84 4.43
N PRO A 133 -10.55 -17.32 3.47
CA PRO A 133 -10.48 -17.76 2.08
C PRO A 133 -9.07 -17.62 1.51
N ALA A 134 -8.64 -18.64 0.74
CA ALA A 134 -7.40 -18.55 -0.02
C ALA A 134 -7.55 -17.49 -1.14
N PRO A 135 -6.48 -16.74 -1.47
CA PRO A 135 -6.52 -15.76 -2.56
C PRO A 135 -6.91 -16.41 -3.90
N SER A 136 -7.95 -15.87 -4.53
CA SER A 136 -8.46 -16.31 -5.83
C SER A 136 -8.80 -15.10 -6.70
N LEU A 137 -8.91 -15.27 -8.02
CA LEU A 137 -9.23 -14.14 -8.91
C LEU A 137 -10.58 -13.51 -8.57
N GLU A 138 -11.58 -14.32 -8.24
CA GLU A 138 -12.93 -13.87 -7.91
C GLU A 138 -12.98 -12.98 -6.66
N LEU A 139 -12.08 -13.24 -5.71
CA LEU A 139 -11.94 -12.46 -4.49
C LEU A 139 -11.01 -11.25 -4.69
N GLU A 140 -9.87 -11.46 -5.35
CA GLU A 140 -8.84 -10.43 -5.48
C GLU A 140 -9.18 -9.35 -6.51
N ALA A 141 -9.99 -9.64 -7.54
CA ALA A 141 -10.40 -8.65 -8.54
C ALA A 141 -11.27 -7.51 -7.95
N PRO A 142 -12.37 -7.77 -7.22
CA PRO A 142 -13.12 -6.69 -6.58
C PRO A 142 -12.34 -6.03 -5.44
N LEU A 143 -11.51 -6.79 -4.71
CA LEU A 143 -10.65 -6.22 -3.68
C LEU A 143 -9.57 -5.30 -4.28
N ALA A 144 -9.05 -5.59 -5.48
CA ALA A 144 -8.09 -4.73 -6.15
C ALA A 144 -8.65 -3.34 -6.48
N LEU A 145 -9.95 -3.24 -6.77
CA LEU A 145 -10.64 -1.96 -6.92
C LEU A 145 -10.57 -1.19 -5.59
N PHE A 146 -10.99 -1.82 -4.49
CA PHE A 146 -10.97 -1.21 -3.16
C PHE A 146 -9.54 -0.84 -2.69
N ASP A 147 -8.56 -1.71 -2.95
CA ASP A 147 -7.14 -1.46 -2.69
C ASP A 147 -6.67 -0.22 -3.47
N GLY A 148 -7.20 0.01 -4.68
CA GLY A 148 -6.95 1.22 -5.46
C GLY A 148 -7.51 2.49 -4.80
N PHE A 149 -8.71 2.43 -4.22
CA PHE A 149 -9.30 3.55 -3.49
C PHE A 149 -8.53 3.89 -2.20
N SER A 150 -8.27 2.88 -1.37
CA SER A 150 -7.53 3.08 -0.11
C SER A 150 -6.10 3.58 -0.36
N ARG A 151 -5.40 3.02 -1.36
CA ARG A 151 -4.06 3.48 -1.75
C ARG A 151 -4.06 4.88 -2.35
N ALA A 152 -5.07 5.25 -3.14
CA ALA A 152 -5.20 6.62 -3.65
C ALA A 152 -5.42 7.63 -2.51
N TYR A 153 -6.24 7.30 -1.51
CA TYR A 153 -6.41 8.15 -0.33
C TYR A 153 -5.08 8.39 0.41
N LEU A 154 -4.29 7.33 0.64
CA LEU A 154 -2.95 7.44 1.23
C LEU A 154 -2.05 8.37 0.41
N LEU A 155 -1.96 8.15 -0.91
CA LEU A 155 -1.02 8.84 -1.81
C LEU A 155 -1.44 10.27 -2.16
N CYS A 156 -2.74 10.60 -2.10
CA CYS A 156 -3.26 11.91 -2.47
C CYS A 156 -3.60 12.79 -1.25
N ASN A 157 -4.00 12.20 -0.12
CA ASN A 157 -4.49 12.96 1.04
C ASN A 157 -3.58 12.89 2.27
N LEU A 158 -2.92 11.75 2.52
CA LEU A 158 -2.15 11.57 3.75
C LEU A 158 -0.68 11.96 3.57
N ILE A 159 -0.05 11.48 2.51
CA ILE A 159 1.37 11.70 2.26
C ILE A 159 1.69 13.13 1.79
N PRO A 160 0.98 13.72 0.78
CA PRO A 160 1.37 15.02 0.26
C PRO A 160 1.45 16.13 1.32
N PRO A 161 0.52 16.23 2.29
CA PRO A 161 0.63 17.21 3.37
C PRO A 161 1.91 17.13 4.21
N MET A 162 2.55 15.95 4.33
CA MET A 162 3.82 15.80 5.06
C MET A 162 4.94 16.67 4.45
N VAL A 163 4.88 16.91 3.14
CA VAL A 163 5.85 17.73 2.40
C VAL A 163 5.30 19.12 2.13
N LEU A 164 4.07 19.23 1.64
CA LEU A 164 3.49 20.51 1.19
C LEU A 164 3.26 21.50 2.34
N LYS A 165 2.98 21.01 3.55
CA LYS A 165 2.80 21.87 4.75
C LYS A 165 4.10 22.07 5.54
N HIS A 166 5.22 21.60 5.01
CA HIS A 166 6.51 21.73 5.68
C HIS A 166 6.92 23.21 5.75
N THR A 167 7.51 23.62 6.88
CA THR A 167 7.89 25.00 7.16
C THR A 167 9.01 25.51 6.26
N SER A 168 9.95 24.64 5.90
CA SER A 168 11.02 24.93 4.93
C SER A 168 10.49 24.94 3.48
N PRO A 169 10.61 26.08 2.75
CA PRO A 169 10.27 26.16 1.33
C PRO A 169 11.08 25.21 0.44
N ASP A 170 12.35 24.94 0.80
CA ASP A 170 13.23 24.03 0.05
C ASP A 170 12.73 22.57 0.07
N ILE A 171 11.91 22.22 1.07
CA ILE A 171 11.27 20.92 1.17
C ILE A 171 9.88 20.97 0.53
N SER A 172 9.06 21.97 0.89
CA SER A 172 7.66 22.01 0.45
C SER A 172 7.47 22.30 -1.03
N SER A 173 8.43 22.99 -1.68
CA SER A 173 8.39 23.26 -3.12
C SER A 173 9.15 22.23 -3.98
N ASN A 174 9.91 21.33 -3.36
CA ASN A 174 10.76 20.38 -4.07
C ASN A 174 10.00 19.11 -4.49
N PRO A 175 9.87 18.83 -5.81
CA PRO A 175 9.15 17.65 -6.30
C PRO A 175 9.83 16.34 -5.92
N TRP A 176 11.15 16.31 -5.78
CA TRP A 176 11.86 15.10 -5.38
C TRP A 176 11.52 14.68 -3.96
N THR A 177 11.42 15.63 -3.04
CA THR A 177 11.04 15.33 -1.66
C THR A 177 9.65 14.72 -1.60
N LEU A 178 8.71 15.22 -2.41
CA LEU A 178 7.36 14.66 -2.50
C LEU A 178 7.38 13.21 -3.03
N LEU A 179 8.08 12.97 -4.14
CA LEU A 179 8.14 11.65 -4.76
C LEU A 179 8.86 10.63 -3.87
N LEU A 180 10.00 10.99 -3.26
CA LEU A 180 10.74 10.12 -2.35
C LEU A 180 9.95 9.81 -1.08
N THR A 181 9.28 10.83 -0.51
CA THR A 181 8.42 10.62 0.67
C THR A 181 7.29 9.65 0.34
N SER A 182 6.67 9.76 -0.84
CA SER A 182 5.64 8.81 -1.25
C SER A 182 6.16 7.40 -1.46
N LEU A 183 7.32 7.25 -2.10
CA LEU A 183 7.95 5.96 -2.36
C LEU A 183 8.27 5.24 -1.05
N LEU A 184 8.89 5.94 -0.09
CA LEU A 184 9.33 5.33 1.16
C LEU A 184 8.17 5.15 2.15
N THR A 185 7.26 6.13 2.26
CA THR A 185 6.13 6.04 3.18
C THR A 185 5.15 4.93 2.79
N ALA A 186 4.82 4.80 1.50
CA ALA A 186 3.82 3.83 1.03
C ALA A 186 4.34 2.38 0.90
N ASN A 187 5.67 2.17 0.89
CA ASN A 187 6.28 0.86 0.69
C ASN A 187 7.13 0.38 1.89
N GLY A 188 7.55 1.29 2.78
CA GLY A 188 8.45 0.97 3.89
C GLY A 188 7.92 -0.14 4.78
N GLY A 189 6.60 -0.23 4.98
CA GLY A 189 6.02 -1.27 5.81
C GLY A 189 6.25 -2.70 5.30
N PHE A 190 5.91 -2.98 4.04
CA PHE A 190 6.18 -4.28 3.43
C PHE A 190 7.69 -4.54 3.31
N PHE A 191 8.48 -3.52 2.99
CA PHE A 191 9.93 -3.62 2.95
C PHE A 191 10.50 -4.12 4.29
N PHE A 192 10.13 -3.50 5.41
CA PHE A 192 10.62 -3.88 6.74
C PHE A 192 10.07 -5.22 7.21
N THR A 193 8.79 -5.52 6.97
CA THR A 193 8.24 -6.85 7.33
C THR A 193 8.93 -7.99 6.60
N ASN A 194 9.28 -7.79 5.32
CA ASN A 194 10.06 -8.75 4.54
C ASN A 194 11.51 -8.82 5.04
N MET A 195 12.14 -7.67 5.33
CA MET A 195 13.53 -7.62 5.79
C MET A 195 13.72 -8.33 7.14
N PHE A 196 12.76 -8.24 8.05
CA PHE A 196 12.79 -8.90 9.36
C PHE A 196 12.06 -10.25 9.41
N SER A 197 11.61 -10.79 8.27
CA SER A 197 10.94 -12.09 8.18
C SER A 197 9.65 -12.21 9.03
N PHE A 198 8.88 -11.15 9.18
CA PHE A 198 7.69 -11.14 10.06
C PHE A 198 6.64 -12.21 9.71
N PHE A 199 6.50 -12.54 8.43
CA PHE A 199 5.49 -13.49 7.97
C PHE A 199 5.95 -14.96 7.99
N GLN A 200 7.25 -15.20 8.14
CA GLN A 200 7.81 -16.54 8.14
C GLN A 200 7.42 -17.33 9.40
N PRO A 201 7.36 -18.68 9.35
CA PRO A 201 6.96 -19.52 10.49
C PRO A 201 8.10 -19.82 11.49
N TYR A 202 9.27 -19.22 11.30
CA TYR A 202 10.47 -19.41 12.13
C TYR A 202 10.89 -18.09 12.82
N PRO A 203 11.89 -18.11 13.72
CA PRO A 203 12.33 -16.91 14.43
C PRO A 203 12.70 -15.75 13.50
N LEU A 204 12.49 -14.52 13.96
CA LEU A 204 12.80 -13.33 13.15
C LEU A 204 14.28 -13.36 12.75
N SER A 205 14.51 -13.23 11.45
CA SER A 205 15.85 -13.20 10.88
C SER A 205 15.93 -12.09 9.83
N LEU A 206 17.14 -11.56 9.67
CA LEU A 206 17.40 -10.55 8.66
C LEU A 206 17.52 -11.23 7.30
N THR A 207 16.62 -10.87 6.38
CA THR A 207 16.62 -11.39 5.02
C THR A 207 16.67 -10.25 4.01
N THR A 208 17.18 -10.54 2.81
CA THR A 208 17.12 -9.60 1.70
C THR A 208 15.64 -9.37 1.31
N PRO A 209 15.13 -8.13 1.39
CA PRO A 209 13.76 -7.84 1.03
C PRO A 209 13.52 -8.10 -0.46
N THR A 210 12.27 -8.39 -0.81
CA THR A 210 11.89 -8.81 -2.17
C THR A 210 12.25 -7.81 -3.24
N GLU A 211 12.25 -6.52 -2.91
CA GLU A 211 12.57 -5.39 -3.78
C GLU A 211 14.04 -5.38 -4.23
N PHE A 212 14.94 -5.95 -3.42
CA PHE A 212 16.37 -6.04 -3.71
C PHE A 212 16.78 -7.38 -4.33
N LEU A 213 15.85 -8.34 -4.42
CA LEU A 213 16.07 -9.55 -5.21
C LEU A 213 16.03 -9.24 -6.72
N PRO A 214 16.58 -10.12 -7.58
CA PRO A 214 16.57 -9.92 -9.03
C PRO A 214 15.17 -9.58 -9.56
N TYR A 215 15.06 -8.48 -10.29
CA TYR A 215 13.81 -7.91 -10.82
C TYR A 215 12.78 -7.45 -9.76
N GLY A 216 13.06 -7.54 -8.46
CA GLY A 216 12.17 -7.09 -7.39
C GLY A 216 11.78 -5.62 -7.51
N TRP A 217 12.76 -4.78 -7.86
CA TRP A 217 12.56 -3.35 -8.11
C TRP A 217 11.58 -3.06 -9.24
N THR A 218 11.27 -4.02 -10.12
CA THR A 218 10.31 -3.81 -11.23
C THR A 218 8.84 -3.95 -10.80
N THR A 219 8.59 -4.26 -9.52
CA THR A 219 7.22 -4.44 -9.02
C THR A 219 6.39 -3.17 -9.17
N THR A 220 5.14 -3.32 -9.63
CA THR A 220 4.21 -2.21 -9.83
C THR A 220 3.90 -1.49 -8.51
N ASP A 221 3.88 -2.21 -7.39
CA ASP A 221 3.54 -1.64 -6.08
C ASP A 221 4.55 -0.58 -5.60
N LEU A 222 5.83 -0.78 -5.94
CA LEU A 222 6.90 0.14 -5.58
C LEU A 222 6.73 1.47 -6.32
N TRP A 223 6.55 1.40 -7.64
CA TRP A 223 6.50 2.59 -8.51
C TRP A 223 5.14 3.27 -8.58
N CYS A 224 4.05 2.59 -8.22
CA CYS A 224 2.72 3.21 -8.23
C CYS A 224 2.64 4.38 -7.23
N ALA A 225 3.39 4.32 -6.13
CA ALA A 225 3.39 5.38 -5.11
C ALA A 225 3.89 6.73 -5.65
N PRO A 226 5.13 6.85 -6.17
CA PRO A 226 5.59 8.11 -6.77
C PRO A 226 4.84 8.48 -8.04
N LEU A 227 4.42 7.51 -8.86
CA LEU A 227 3.63 7.79 -10.06
C LEU A 227 2.32 8.50 -9.73
N ILE A 228 1.56 7.98 -8.77
CA ILE A 228 0.24 8.51 -8.42
C ILE A 228 0.34 9.80 -7.62
N THR A 229 1.33 9.91 -6.72
CA THR A 229 1.60 11.16 -6.01
C THR A 229 2.00 12.27 -6.98
N GLY A 230 2.86 11.94 -7.95
CA GLY A 230 3.24 12.84 -9.04
C GLY A 230 2.07 13.22 -9.93
N LEU A 231 1.21 12.26 -10.32
CA LEU A 231 -0.01 12.52 -11.08
C LEU A 231 -0.96 13.45 -10.32
N TYR A 232 -1.17 13.20 -9.03
CA TYR A 232 -1.99 14.06 -8.17
C TYR A 232 -1.42 15.47 -8.09
N ALA A 233 -0.11 15.61 -7.87
CA ALA A 233 0.57 16.89 -7.80
C ALA A 233 0.55 17.65 -9.14
N PHE A 234 0.69 16.94 -10.24
CA PHE A 234 0.55 17.44 -11.62
C PHE A 234 -0.85 18.01 -11.89
N LEU A 235 -1.90 17.29 -11.49
CA LEU A 235 -3.28 17.73 -11.70
C LEU A 235 -3.67 18.90 -10.78
N THR A 236 -3.23 18.89 -9.53
CA THR A 236 -3.60 19.88 -8.50
C THR A 236 -2.68 21.08 -8.42
N HIS A 237 -1.57 21.08 -9.18
CA HIS A 237 -0.51 22.10 -9.11
C HIS A 237 0.07 22.24 -7.70
N ALA A 238 0.25 21.11 -7.02
CA ALA A 238 0.64 21.08 -5.60
C ALA A 238 1.97 21.80 -5.30
N GLN A 239 2.88 21.87 -6.28
CA GLN A 239 4.12 22.64 -6.21
C GLN A 239 4.34 23.38 -7.53
N PRO A 240 5.10 24.50 -7.56
CA PRO A 240 5.31 25.30 -8.77
C PRO A 240 5.80 24.48 -9.97
N PHE A 241 6.74 23.56 -9.74
CA PHE A 241 7.26 22.65 -10.77
C PHE A 241 6.14 21.88 -11.51
N TRP A 242 5.14 21.39 -10.78
CA TRP A 242 4.06 20.60 -11.35
C TRP A 242 3.08 21.45 -12.17
N ALA A 243 2.87 22.71 -11.79
CA ALA A 243 2.08 23.65 -12.57
C ALA A 243 2.72 23.92 -13.95
N ASP A 244 4.04 24.17 -13.95
CA ASP A 244 4.80 24.40 -15.18
C ASP A 244 4.81 23.13 -16.04
N ALA A 245 5.06 21.96 -15.45
CA ALA A 245 5.02 20.68 -16.16
C ALA A 245 3.64 20.40 -16.80
N HIS A 246 2.54 20.71 -16.09
CA HIS A 246 1.19 20.56 -16.62
C HIS A 246 0.91 21.50 -17.79
N SER A 247 1.40 22.74 -17.72
CA SER A 247 1.27 23.69 -18.83
C SER A 247 2.03 23.23 -20.08
N VAL A 248 3.26 22.73 -19.93
CA VAL A 248 4.09 22.24 -21.04
C VAL A 248 3.47 20.99 -21.68
N ALA A 249 3.01 20.04 -20.86
CA ALA A 249 2.43 18.79 -21.35
C ALA A 249 1.17 19.02 -22.20
N LEU A 250 0.27 19.91 -21.76
CA LEU A 250 -0.93 20.26 -22.53
C LEU A 250 -0.62 21.12 -23.75
N GLY A 251 0.43 21.95 -23.68
CA GLY A 251 0.96 22.65 -24.85
C GLY A 251 1.43 21.70 -25.95
N TRP A 252 2.09 20.61 -25.58
CA TRP A 252 2.49 19.55 -26.53
C TRP A 252 1.30 18.76 -27.09
N LEU A 253 0.26 18.56 -26.29
CA LEU A 253 -0.98 17.89 -26.72
C LEU A 253 -1.88 18.78 -27.59
N GLY A 254 -1.43 19.98 -27.97
CA GLY A 254 -2.16 20.89 -28.86
C GLY A 254 -3.41 21.50 -28.24
N THR A 255 -3.57 21.41 -26.91
CA THR A 255 -4.76 21.89 -26.20
C THR A 255 -4.64 23.33 -25.71
N SER A 256 -3.46 23.96 -25.82
CA SER A 256 -3.27 25.37 -25.45
C SER A 256 -3.27 26.28 -26.69
N SER A 257 -4.44 26.69 -27.15
CA SER A 257 -4.58 27.88 -27.99
C SER A 257 -4.66 29.11 -27.06
N GLY A 258 -3.52 29.71 -26.73
CA GLY A 258 -3.46 31.02 -26.05
C GLY A 258 -2.93 30.98 -24.61
N ALA A 259 -2.42 32.12 -24.17
CA ALA A 259 -1.66 32.38 -22.94
C ALA A 259 -2.42 32.20 -21.60
N GLU A 260 -3.50 31.42 -21.56
CA GLU A 260 -4.19 31.09 -20.32
C GLU A 260 -3.48 29.95 -19.60
N LYS A 261 -3.00 30.22 -18.38
CA LYS A 261 -2.47 29.17 -17.51
C LYS A 261 -3.62 28.19 -17.22
N ILE A 262 -3.43 26.91 -17.58
CA ILE A 262 -4.38 25.84 -17.27
C ILE A 262 -4.71 25.87 -15.78
N ALA A 263 -5.98 25.80 -15.44
CA ALA A 263 -6.41 25.79 -14.05
C ALA A 263 -6.07 24.44 -13.38
N ALA A 264 -5.69 24.50 -12.10
CA ALA A 264 -5.55 23.31 -11.27
C ALA A 264 -6.88 22.56 -11.17
N VAL A 265 -6.82 21.23 -11.24
CA VAL A 265 -7.97 20.36 -10.98
C VAL A 265 -8.23 20.34 -9.48
N ASP A 266 -9.51 20.30 -9.08
CA ASP A 266 -9.87 20.19 -7.68
C ASP A 266 -9.33 18.87 -7.06
N PRO A 267 -8.93 18.88 -5.78
CA PRO A 267 -8.35 17.71 -5.12
C PRO A 267 -9.20 16.44 -5.17
N GLU A 268 -10.53 16.55 -5.13
CA GLU A 268 -11.41 15.38 -5.12
C GLU A 268 -11.46 14.72 -6.49
N THR A 269 -11.58 15.51 -7.56
CA THR A 269 -11.51 15.02 -8.94
C THR A 269 -10.13 14.46 -9.25
N ALA A 270 -9.06 15.14 -8.84
CA ALA A 270 -7.69 14.65 -9.04
C ALA A 270 -7.46 13.29 -8.33
N ARG A 271 -7.98 13.13 -7.11
CA ARG A 271 -7.96 11.83 -6.40
C ARG A 271 -8.79 10.78 -7.12
N ALA A 272 -9.96 11.13 -7.63
CA ALA A 272 -10.80 10.18 -8.38
C ALA A 272 -10.05 9.63 -9.62
N VAL A 273 -9.35 10.49 -10.37
CA VAL A 273 -8.47 10.06 -11.47
C VAL A 273 -7.39 9.10 -10.97
N CYS A 274 -6.70 9.46 -9.89
CA CYS A 274 -5.65 8.62 -9.29
C CYS A 274 -6.18 7.24 -8.86
N ALA A 275 -7.38 7.20 -8.30
CA ALA A 275 -8.04 5.96 -7.88
C ALA A 275 -8.37 5.04 -9.07
N VAL A 276 -8.83 5.59 -10.20
CA VAL A 276 -9.08 4.81 -11.43
C VAL A 276 -7.79 4.20 -11.97
N VAL A 277 -6.72 4.98 -12.02
CA VAL A 277 -5.41 4.50 -12.49
C VAL A 277 -4.92 3.37 -11.58
N LEU A 278 -4.98 3.54 -10.27
CA LEU A 278 -4.58 2.51 -9.31
C LEU A 278 -5.44 1.26 -9.37
N ALA A 279 -6.76 1.41 -9.43
CA ALA A 279 -7.68 0.29 -9.57
C ALA A 279 -7.36 -0.53 -10.83
N THR A 280 -7.01 0.14 -11.93
CA THR A 280 -6.62 -0.52 -13.18
C THR A 280 -5.29 -1.28 -13.02
N LEU A 281 -4.28 -0.66 -12.40
CA LEU A 281 -2.98 -1.28 -12.14
C LEU A 281 -3.14 -2.52 -11.24
N PHE A 282 -3.88 -2.41 -10.15
CA PHE A 282 -4.10 -3.51 -9.22
C PHE A 282 -5.00 -4.61 -9.79
N SER A 283 -6.02 -4.27 -10.57
CA SER A 283 -6.83 -5.27 -11.27
C SER A 283 -5.99 -6.05 -12.29
N THR A 284 -5.10 -5.36 -13.01
CA THR A 284 -4.15 -6.00 -13.93
C THR A 284 -3.19 -6.92 -13.17
N ARG A 285 -2.71 -6.51 -11.99
CA ARG A 285 -1.88 -7.33 -11.10
C ARG A 285 -2.63 -8.59 -10.63
N ALA A 286 -3.87 -8.43 -10.17
CA ALA A 286 -4.73 -9.53 -9.74
C ALA A 286 -4.96 -10.53 -10.88
N ALA A 287 -5.26 -10.05 -12.09
CA ALA A 287 -5.42 -10.88 -13.28
C ALA A 287 -4.13 -11.63 -13.65
N LYS A 288 -2.95 -11.00 -13.52
CA LYS A 288 -1.66 -11.65 -13.79
C LYS A 288 -1.30 -12.71 -12.75
N ASN A 289 -1.64 -12.49 -11.48
CA ASN A 289 -1.25 -13.37 -10.37
C ASN A 289 -2.22 -14.54 -10.15
N PHE A 290 -3.52 -14.34 -10.44
CA PHE A 290 -4.58 -15.30 -10.13
C PHE A 290 -5.39 -15.73 -11.36
N GLY A 291 -5.14 -15.14 -12.53
CA GLY A 291 -5.85 -15.49 -13.76
C GLY A 291 -5.37 -16.79 -14.40
N PRO A 292 -6.02 -17.23 -15.49
CA PRO A 292 -5.72 -18.50 -16.18
C PRO A 292 -4.27 -18.64 -16.65
N ALA A 293 -3.61 -17.51 -16.93
CA ALA A 293 -2.20 -17.47 -17.32
C ALA A 293 -1.24 -17.80 -16.17
N ALA A 294 -1.63 -17.57 -14.91
CA ALA A 294 -0.85 -17.95 -13.72
C ALA A 294 -0.90 -19.46 -13.43
N ALA A 295 -1.95 -20.14 -13.90
CA ALA A 295 -2.13 -21.59 -13.76
C ALA A 295 -1.24 -22.41 -14.71
N LYS A 296 -0.58 -21.77 -15.70
CA LYS A 296 0.42 -22.45 -16.53
C LYS A 296 1.73 -22.52 -15.74
N PRO A 297 2.27 -23.71 -15.44
CA PRO A 297 3.59 -23.81 -14.82
C PRO A 297 4.58 -23.06 -15.71
N LYS A 298 5.30 -22.10 -15.13
CA LYS A 298 6.43 -21.47 -15.81
C LYS A 298 7.43 -22.59 -16.06
N THR A 299 7.44 -23.11 -17.28
CA THR A 299 8.46 -24.03 -17.76
C THR A 299 9.79 -23.35 -17.50
N LYS A 300 10.55 -23.85 -16.53
CA LYS A 300 11.95 -23.48 -16.37
C LYS A 300 12.63 -23.91 -17.65
N ILE A 301 12.88 -22.98 -18.56
CA ILE A 301 13.84 -23.20 -19.62
C ILE A 301 15.19 -23.24 -18.91
N GLN A 302 15.79 -24.43 -18.89
CA GLN A 302 17.17 -24.67 -18.46
C GLN A 302 18.14 -24.00 -19.41
#